data_AF-A0A7S0AL26-F1
#
_entry.id   AF-A0A7S0AL26-F1
#
_cell.length_a   1.000
_cell.length_b   1.000
_cell.length_c   1.000
_cell.angle_alpha   90.00
_cell.angle_beta   90.00
_cell.angle_gamma   90.00
#
_symmetry.space_group_name_H-M   'P 1'
#
loop_
_entity.id
_entity.type
_entity.pdbx_description
1 polymer ?
#
loop_
_entity_poly.entity_id
_entity_poly.type
_entity_poly.pdbx_seq_one_letter_code
_entity_poly.pdbx_strand_id
1 'polypeptide(L)'
;LPCSVLSDSLSEMWCSEFESGAGGLNQWLSFDLSRRCIVNGTEIIGSTGLAYYTPRRCRLEAADDADGDWQVILRFDMAAGGEQQRFQLACPVETRYLRLFFEEGHSDCQIF
;
A
#
# COMPACT_ATOMS: atom_id res chain seq x y z
N LEU A 1 1.85 -16.46 -15.12
CA LEU A 1 3.07 -15.69 -14.77
C LEU A 1 3.34 -15.95 -13.30
N PRO A 2 4.58 -16.29 -12.89
CA PRO A 2 4.86 -16.55 -11.49
C PRO A 2 4.71 -15.25 -10.70
N CYS A 3 3.82 -15.23 -9.70
CA CYS A 3 3.81 -14.20 -8.67
C CYS A 3 5.11 -14.35 -7.87
N SER A 4 5.94 -13.31 -7.84
CA SER A 4 7.04 -13.24 -6.88
C SER A 4 6.45 -12.88 -5.52
N VAL A 5 6.48 -13.83 -4.59
CA VAL A 5 6.17 -13.57 -3.18
C VAL A 5 7.42 -12.98 -2.53
N LEU A 6 7.29 -11.81 -1.90
CA LEU A 6 8.39 -11.18 -1.14
C LEU A 6 8.56 -11.82 0.25
N SER A 7 7.46 -12.24 0.89
CA SER A 7 7.42 -13.15 2.05
C SER A 7 6.00 -13.73 2.19
N ASP A 8 5.88 -15.01 2.54
CA ASP A 8 4.59 -15.66 2.85
C ASP A 8 4.29 -15.62 4.37
N SER A 9 5.16 -15.02 5.19
CA SER A 9 4.98 -14.97 6.63
C SER A 9 4.29 -13.68 7.07
N LEU A 10 3.14 -13.83 7.74
CA LEU A 10 2.46 -12.74 8.44
C LEU A 10 3.27 -12.17 9.62
N SER A 11 4.40 -12.80 9.98
CA SER A 11 5.31 -12.30 11.00
C SER A 11 6.28 -11.23 10.51
N GLU A 12 6.39 -11.04 9.19
CA GLU A 12 7.29 -10.06 8.58
C GLU A 12 6.46 -8.95 7.95
N MET A 13 6.48 -7.78 8.60
CA MET A 13 5.73 -6.62 8.15
C MET A 13 6.69 -5.49 7.82
N TRP A 14 6.41 -4.80 6.72
CA TRP A 14 7.05 -3.52 6.48
C TRP A 14 6.43 -2.48 7.42
N CYS A 15 7.28 -1.70 8.07
CA CYS A 15 6.89 -0.56 8.88
C CYS A 15 7.75 0.63 8.45
N SER A 16 7.15 1.80 8.25
CA SER A 16 7.90 3.01 7.96
C SER A 16 8.67 3.45 9.20
N GLU A 17 9.92 3.87 9.04
CA GLU A 17 10.66 4.53 10.10
C GLU A 17 10.10 5.95 10.28
N PHE A 18 9.49 6.24 11.43
CA PHE A 18 9.11 7.61 11.78
C PHE A 18 9.32 7.92 13.27
N GLU A 19 10.01 9.02 13.56
CA GLU A 19 10.16 9.58 14.91
C GLU A 19 8.87 10.28 15.36
N SER A 20 8.44 10.02 16.59
CA SER A 20 7.22 10.61 17.15
C SER A 20 7.24 12.15 17.05
N GLY A 21 6.17 12.74 16.53
CA GLY A 21 5.89 14.18 16.65
C GLY A 21 5.62 14.97 15.36
N ALA A 22 5.91 14.42 14.17
CA ALA A 22 5.68 15.12 12.91
C ALA A 22 4.74 14.35 11.95
N GLY A 23 3.49 14.10 12.36
CA GLY A 23 2.38 13.74 11.44
C GLY A 23 2.77 12.85 10.26
N GLY A 24 3.21 11.61 10.54
CA GLY A 24 3.81 10.60 9.63
C GLY A 24 2.94 10.13 8.45
N LEU A 25 2.32 11.08 7.76
CA LEU A 25 1.52 10.94 6.56
C LEU A 25 2.42 11.31 5.37
N ASN A 26 2.25 10.61 4.24
CA ASN A 26 3.11 10.66 3.04
C ASN A 26 4.25 9.63 3.00
N GLN A 27 4.03 8.43 3.52
CA GLN A 27 4.92 7.29 3.26
C GLN A 27 4.43 6.51 2.04
N TRP A 28 5.34 5.84 1.33
CA TRP A 28 4.97 5.01 0.19
C TRP A 28 5.91 3.83 -0.03
N LEU A 29 5.36 2.79 -0.64
CA LEU A 29 6.10 1.66 -1.20
C LEU A 29 6.03 1.73 -2.71
N SER A 30 7.18 1.64 -3.39
CA SER A 30 7.24 1.59 -4.86
C SER A 30 7.67 0.19 -5.33
N PHE A 31 7.05 -0.26 -6.42
CA PHE A 31 7.26 -1.59 -6.99
C PHE A 31 7.59 -1.45 -8.49
N ASP A 32 8.76 -1.94 -8.92
CA ASP A 32 9.08 -2.15 -10.35
C ASP A 32 8.67 -3.58 -10.75
N LEU A 33 7.68 -3.69 -11.62
CA LEU A 33 7.18 -4.98 -12.12
C LEU A 33 8.13 -5.64 -13.13
N SER A 34 9.30 -5.05 -13.39
CA SER A 34 10.34 -5.42 -14.36
C SER A 34 9.91 -5.35 -15.83
N ARG A 35 8.61 -5.29 -16.10
CA ARG A 35 7.98 -5.15 -17.42
C ARG A 35 6.55 -4.64 -17.26
N ARG A 36 5.96 -4.19 -18.37
CA ARG A 36 4.54 -3.80 -18.38
C ARG A 36 3.64 -4.99 -18.08
N CYS A 37 2.72 -4.78 -17.14
CA CYS A 37 1.73 -5.76 -16.71
C CYS A 37 0.36 -5.12 -16.66
N ILE A 38 -0.69 -5.92 -16.91
CA ILE A 38 -2.06 -5.50 -16.66
C ILE A 38 -2.38 -5.75 -15.18
N VAL A 39 -2.61 -4.68 -14.44
CA VAL A 39 -2.99 -4.69 -13.04
C VAL A 39 -4.51 -4.61 -12.97
N ASN A 40 -5.12 -5.52 -12.21
CA ASN A 40 -6.58 -5.59 -12.06
C ASN A 40 -7.05 -5.12 -10.67
N GLY A 41 -6.14 -5.02 -9.71
CA GLY A 41 -6.46 -4.76 -8.32
C GLY A 41 -5.23 -4.93 -7.44
N THR A 42 -5.44 -4.78 -6.14
CA THR A 42 -4.45 -5.01 -5.10
C THR A 42 -5.08 -5.78 -3.95
N GLU A 43 -4.25 -6.55 -3.26
CA GLU A 43 -4.62 -7.27 -2.05
C GLU A 43 -3.62 -6.89 -0.97
N ILE A 44 -4.13 -6.50 0.19
CA ILE A 44 -3.32 -5.99 1.29
C ILE A 44 -3.75 -6.72 2.57
N ILE A 45 -2.76 -7.18 3.33
CA ILE A 45 -2.98 -7.84 4.61
C ILE A 45 -2.44 -6.92 5.70
N GLY A 46 -3.31 -6.47 6.60
CA GLY A 46 -2.91 -5.70 7.78
C GLY A 46 -2.38 -6.61 8.91
N SER A 47 -1.90 -6.02 9.99
CA SER A 47 -1.49 -6.78 11.18
C SER A 47 -2.66 -7.08 12.12
N THR A 48 -2.84 -8.34 12.51
CA THR A 48 -3.90 -8.76 13.46
C THR A 48 -3.62 -8.32 14.91
N GLY A 49 -2.38 -7.97 15.25
CA GLY A 49 -1.97 -7.53 16.59
C GLY A 49 -1.56 -6.06 16.70
N LEU A 50 -1.43 -5.36 15.57
CA LEU A 50 -0.91 -3.99 15.49
C LEU A 50 -1.85 -3.10 14.66
N ALA A 51 -3.16 -3.15 14.96
CA ALA A 51 -4.18 -2.37 14.25
C ALA A 51 -3.87 -0.86 14.19
N TYR A 52 -3.14 -0.35 15.19
CA TYR A 52 -2.67 1.03 15.26
C TYR A 52 -1.66 1.41 14.17
N TYR A 53 -0.93 0.44 13.61
CA TYR A 53 0.01 0.64 12.52
C TYR A 53 -0.63 0.45 11.14
N THR A 54 -1.88 -0.02 11.08
CA THR A 54 -2.61 -0.14 9.82
C THR A 54 -2.94 1.28 9.30
N PRO A 55 -2.60 1.62 8.05
CA PRO A 55 -3.02 2.88 7.45
C PRO A 55 -4.54 2.84 7.23
N ARG A 56 -5.24 3.94 7.55
CA ARG A 56 -6.68 4.07 7.33
C ARG A 56 -7.00 4.34 5.87
N ARG A 57 -6.32 5.31 5.26
CA ARG A 57 -6.57 5.71 3.86
C ARG A 57 -5.31 5.51 3.04
N CYS A 58 -5.48 4.83 1.92
CA CYS A 58 -4.41 4.54 0.97
C CYS A 58 -4.84 4.91 -0.44
N ARG A 59 -3.84 5.11 -1.29
CA ARG A 59 -4.04 5.15 -2.74
C ARG A 59 -2.99 4.34 -3.48
N LEU A 60 -3.42 3.71 -4.56
CA LEU A 60 -2.54 3.03 -5.50
C LEU A 60 -2.32 3.96 -6.69
N GLU A 61 -1.06 4.17 -7.03
CA GLU A 61 -0.61 4.94 -8.17
C GLU A 61 0.10 4.03 -9.18
N ALA A 62 0.07 4.42 -10.45
CA ALA A 62 0.75 3.75 -11.55
C ALA A 62 1.55 4.75 -12.38
N ALA A 63 2.68 4.30 -12.92
CA ALA A 63 3.52 5.07 -13.82
C ALA A 63 4.22 4.20 -14.88
N ASP A 64 4.55 4.80 -16.01
CA ASP A 64 5.36 4.17 -17.05
C ASP A 64 6.87 4.32 -16.81
N ASP A 65 7.26 5.33 -16.04
CA ASP A 65 8.63 5.68 -15.67
C ASP A 65 8.71 5.86 -14.15
N ALA A 66 9.81 5.42 -13.52
CA ALA A 66 10.01 5.50 -12.08
C ALA A 66 10.03 6.95 -11.58
N ASP A 67 10.59 7.85 -12.38
CA ASP A 67 10.72 9.29 -12.08
C ASP A 67 9.66 10.14 -12.81
N GLY A 68 8.70 9.50 -13.48
CA GLY A 68 7.69 10.15 -14.30
C GLY A 68 6.44 10.60 -13.53
N ASP A 69 5.40 10.93 -14.29
CA ASP A 69 4.10 11.33 -13.75
C ASP A 69 3.33 10.12 -13.20
N TRP A 70 3.11 10.13 -11.89
CA TRP A 70 2.33 9.10 -11.19
C TRP A 70 0.84 9.43 -11.22
N GLN A 71 0.03 8.48 -11.68
CA GLN A 71 -1.43 8.62 -11.77
C GLN A 71 -2.11 7.78 -10.70
N VAL A 72 -3.04 8.38 -9.97
CA VAL A 72 -3.86 7.64 -8.99
C VAL A 72 -4.86 6.75 -9.73
N ILE A 73 -4.75 5.45 -9.52
CA ILE A 73 -5.62 4.44 -10.16
C ILE A 73 -6.65 3.85 -9.19
N LEU A 74 -6.42 3.97 -7.88
CA LEU A 74 -7.35 3.52 -6.85
C LEU A 74 -7.18 4.34 -5.56
N ARG A 75 -8.28 4.66 -4.91
CA ARG A 75 -8.32 5.13 -3.51
C ARG A 75 -9.17 4.19 -2.70
N PHE A 76 -8.72 3.83 -1.51
CA PHE A 76 -9.43 2.89 -0.65
C PHE A 76 -9.14 3.17 0.82
N ASP A 77 -10.13 2.86 1.65
CA ASP A 77 -9.98 2.85 3.10
C ASP A 77 -9.75 1.40 3.54
N MET A 78 -8.80 1.19 4.46
CA MET A 78 -8.59 -0.10 5.10
C MET A 78 -9.33 -0.14 6.44
N ALA A 79 -9.95 -1.28 6.72
CA ALA A 79 -10.43 -1.59 8.06
C ALA A 79 -9.24 -1.74 9.02
N ALA A 80 -9.45 -1.30 10.26
CA ALA A 80 -8.51 -1.57 11.35
C ALA A 80 -8.55 -3.06 11.71
N GLY A 81 -7.38 -3.61 12.06
CA GLY A 81 -7.23 -5.04 12.40
C GLY A 81 -6.96 -5.88 11.16
N GLY A 82 -5.90 -6.69 11.23
CA GLY A 82 -5.22 -7.34 10.10
C GLY A 82 -5.94 -8.42 9.31
N GLU A 83 -7.18 -8.15 8.94
CA GLU A 83 -7.88 -8.92 7.94
C GLU A 83 -7.31 -8.59 6.55
N GLN A 84 -7.20 -9.63 5.73
CA GLN A 84 -6.86 -9.54 4.31
C GLN A 84 -7.98 -8.82 3.57
N GLN A 85 -7.63 -7.73 2.88
CA GLN A 85 -8.57 -6.89 2.14
C GLN A 85 -8.18 -6.86 0.67
N ARG A 86 -9.16 -7.08 -0.21
CA ARG A 86 -9.01 -7.07 -1.66
C ARG A 86 -9.70 -5.85 -2.25
N PHE A 87 -8.98 -5.12 -3.09
CA PHE A 87 -9.50 -3.93 -3.75
C PHE A 87 -9.32 -4.07 -5.27
N GLN A 88 -10.44 -4.09 -5.98
CA GLN A 88 -10.49 -4.26 -7.43
C GLN A 88 -10.51 -2.90 -8.15
N LEU A 89 -9.77 -2.78 -9.24
CA LEU A 89 -9.87 -1.63 -10.13
C LEU A 89 -11.14 -1.71 -10.97
N ALA A 90 -11.81 -0.58 -11.17
CA ALA A 90 -12.96 -0.49 -12.07
C ALA A 90 -12.56 -0.75 -13.53
N CYS A 91 -11.34 -0.37 -13.91
CA CYS A 91 -10.75 -0.63 -15.21
C CYS A 91 -9.30 -1.12 -15.01
N PRO A 92 -8.90 -2.25 -15.62
CA PRO A 92 -7.51 -2.69 -15.57
C PRO A 92 -6.56 -1.64 -16.15
N VAL A 93 -5.36 -1.54 -15.58
CA VAL A 93 -4.34 -0.57 -16.00
C VAL A 93 -3.09 -1.32 -16.45
N GLU A 94 -2.60 -1.01 -17.65
CA GLU A 94 -1.28 -1.49 -18.10
C GLU A 94 -0.19 -0.54 -17.58
N THR A 95 0.74 -1.06 -16.78
CA THR A 95 1.80 -0.24 -16.16
C THR A 95 3.05 -1.06 -15.85
N ARG A 96 4.19 -0.40 -15.67
CA ARG A 96 5.43 -1.02 -15.19
C ARG A 96 5.69 -0.74 -13.71
N TYR A 97 5.30 0.43 -13.22
CA TYR A 97 5.58 0.86 -11.86
C TYR A 97 4.28 1.05 -11.08
N LEU A 98 4.25 0.53 -9.85
CA LEU A 98 3.18 0.76 -8.90
C LEU A 98 3.71 1.45 -7.66
N ARG A 99 2.87 2.27 -7.03
CA ARG A 99 3.17 2.88 -5.75
C ARG A 99 1.96 2.81 -4.84
N LEU A 100 2.14 2.21 -3.67
CA LEU A 100 1.15 2.25 -2.60
C LEU A 100 1.51 3.42 -1.68
N PHE A 101 0.61 4.38 -1.60
CA PHE A 101 0.80 5.60 -0.81
C PHE A 101 -0.13 5.60 0.40
N PHE A 102 0.42 5.91 1.57
CA PHE A 102 -0.29 5.94 2.85
C PHE A 102 -0.67 7.38 3.19
N GLU A 103 -1.96 7.71 3.06
CA GLU A 103 -2.48 9.08 3.16
C GLU A 103 -2.89 9.46 4.58
N GLU A 104 -3.45 8.50 5.34
CA GLU A 104 -4.02 8.73 6.67
C GLU A 104 -3.83 7.48 7.54
N GLY A 105 -3.40 7.63 8.79
CA GLY A 105 -3.44 6.57 9.81
C GLY A 105 -4.76 6.57 10.59
N HIS A 106 -5.05 5.52 11.37
CA HIS A 106 -6.17 5.57 12.30
C HIS A 106 -5.85 6.54 13.46
N SER A 107 -6.62 7.61 13.60
CA SER A 107 -6.39 8.71 14.57
C SER A 107 -6.52 8.33 16.05
N ASP A 108 -6.93 7.10 16.36
CA ASP A 108 -7.09 6.61 17.74
C ASP A 108 -5.78 6.09 18.35
N CYS A 109 -4.65 6.27 17.64
CA CYS A 109 -3.31 5.97 18.13
C CYS A 109 -2.66 7.21 18.76
N GLN A 110 -3.01 7.54 20.00
CA GLN A 110 -2.09 8.35 20.81
C GLN A 110 -0.96 7.42 21.27
N ILE A 111 0.20 7.52 20.61
CA ILE A 111 1.44 6.91 21.08
C ILE A 111 1.91 7.77 22.26
N PHE A 112 1.91 7.21 23.47
CA PHE A 112 2.66 7.73 24.62
C PHE A 112 4.12 7.29 24.53
#